data_AF-A0A1J6WLI7-F1
#
_entry.id   AF-A0A1J6WLI7-F1
#
_cell.length_a   1.000
_cell.length_b   1.000
_cell.length_c   1.000
_cell.angle_alpha   90.00
_cell.angle_beta   90.00
_cell.angle_gamma   90.00
#
_symmetry.space_group_name_H-M   'P 1'
#
loop_
_entity.id
_entity.type
_entity.pdbx_description
1 polymer ?
#
loop_
_entity_poly.entity_id
_entity_poly.type
_entity_poly.pdbx_seq_one_letter_code
_entity_poly.pdbx_strand_id
1 'polypeptide(L)'
;MFSLKGLLQAVGITLLFTIIISFIIGLFNMPSLPVIIYFLFLSSNVVIGIVAPLKNKHTPYAAAFLGSVSLTVLNYFAAYYMFNVYVLADPVQINNNLLLSTSLSLLAALFVVKIVYRKSGRENV
;
A
#
# COMPACT_ATOMS: atom_id res chain seq x y z
N MET A 1 18.98 3.23 -9.98
CA MET A 1 18.60 1.80 -10.15
C MET A 1 17.59 1.42 -9.07
N PHE A 2 16.71 0.44 -9.34
CA PHE A 2 15.73 -0.06 -8.37
C PHE A 2 16.43 -0.69 -7.15
N SER A 3 15.90 -0.46 -5.95
CA SER A 3 16.45 -0.97 -4.69
C SER A 3 15.47 -1.94 -4.03
N LEU A 4 15.80 -3.24 -4.07
CA LEU A 4 15.02 -4.27 -3.37
C LEU A 4 14.96 -4.00 -1.85
N LYS A 5 16.08 -3.58 -1.25
CA LYS A 5 16.14 -3.15 0.15
C LYS A 5 15.16 -2.01 0.42
N GLY A 6 15.07 -1.04 -0.49
CA GLY A 6 14.13 0.08 -0.39
C GLY A 6 12.68 -0.38 -0.48
N LEU A 7 12.37 -1.34 -1.35
CA LEU A 7 11.04 -1.94 -1.46
C LEU A 7 10.64 -2.67 -0.17
N LEU A 8 11.51 -3.54 0.35
CA LEU A 8 11.26 -4.28 1.59
C LEU A 8 11.05 -3.35 2.79
N GLN A 9 11.85 -2.28 2.88
CA GLN A 9 11.63 -1.24 3.89
C GLN A 9 10.28 -0.55 3.75
N ALA A 10 9.86 -0.23 2.52
CA ALA A 10 8.58 0.41 2.28
C ALA A 10 7.41 -0.50 2.69
N VAL A 11 7.43 -1.76 2.28
CA VAL A 11 6.42 -2.75 2.67
C VAL A 11 6.40 -2.92 4.20
N GLY A 12 7.56 -3.09 4.83
CA GLY A 12 7.66 -3.22 6.29
C GLY A 12 7.12 -2.00 7.04
N ILE A 13 7.46 -0.79 6.61
CA ILE A 13 6.93 0.46 7.19
C ILE A 13 5.41 0.52 7.03
N THR A 14 4.89 0.18 5.84
CA THR A 14 3.44 0.17 5.62
C THR A 14 2.72 -0.83 6.51
N LEU A 15 3.29 -2.03 6.71
CA LEU A 15 2.70 -3.03 7.62
C LEU A 15 2.67 -2.52 9.07
N LEU A 16 3.78 -1.97 9.56
CA LEU A 16 3.83 -1.37 10.90
C LEU A 16 2.80 -0.24 11.05
N PHE A 17 2.69 0.62 10.04
CA PHE A 17 1.68 1.68 10.02
C PHE A 17 0.26 1.12 10.05
N THR A 18 -0.01 0.07 9.28
CA THR A 18 -1.32 -0.59 9.24
C THR A 18 -1.70 -1.18 10.59
N ILE A 19 -0.74 -1.77 11.32
CA ILE A 19 -0.94 -2.27 12.69
C ILE A 19 -1.31 -1.12 13.63
N ILE A 20 -0.57 0.00 13.58
CA ILE A 20 -0.83 1.19 14.41
C ILE A 20 -2.23 1.74 14.12
N ILE A 21 -2.61 1.91 12.86
CA ILE A 21 -3.95 2.39 12.49
C ILE A 21 -5.04 1.42 12.93
N SER A 22 -4.82 0.12 12.78
CA SER A 22 -5.77 -0.91 13.24
C SER A 22 -6.02 -0.80 14.75
N PHE A 23 -4.95 -0.59 15.53
CA PHE A 23 -5.05 -0.39 16.98
C PHE A 23 -5.84 0.89 17.31
N ILE A 24 -5.54 2.01 16.63
CA ILE A 24 -6.27 3.27 16.82
C ILE A 24 -7.75 3.10 16.49
N ILE A 25 -8.10 2.47 15.37
CA ILE A 25 -9.50 2.20 15.00
C ILE A 25 -10.19 1.35 16.08
N GLY A 26 -9.49 0.35 16.63
CA GLY A 26 -9.99 -0.46 17.73
C GLY A 26 -10.32 0.34 18.99
N LEU A 27 -9.54 1.39 19.31
CA LEU A 27 -9.81 2.27 20.45
C LEU A 27 -11.10 3.08 20.30
N PHE A 28 -11.46 3.46 19.07
CA PHE A 28 -12.70 4.20 18.80
C PHE A 28 -13.94 3.32 18.71
N ASN A 29 -13.78 1.99 18.85
CA ASN A 29 -14.85 1.00 18.83
C ASN A 29 -15.85 1.20 17.66
N MET A 30 -15.32 1.41 16.45
CA MET A 30 -16.14 1.63 15.27
C MET A 30 -17.06 0.42 15.01
N PRO A 31 -18.38 0.62 14.89
CA PRO A 31 -19.33 -0.50 14.89
C PRO A 31 -19.43 -1.26 13.56
N SER A 32 -19.02 -0.67 12.43
CA SER A 32 -19.22 -1.29 11.11
C SER A 32 -17.92 -1.82 10.51
N LEU A 33 -17.82 -3.15 10.40
CA LEU A 33 -16.71 -3.87 9.79
C LEU A 33 -16.32 -3.36 8.37
N PRO A 34 -17.27 -3.06 7.46
CA PRO A 34 -16.92 -2.56 6.13
C PRO A 34 -16.17 -1.22 6.16
N VAL A 35 -16.51 -0.34 7.09
CA VAL A 35 -15.86 0.97 7.24
C VAL A 35 -14.44 0.80 7.76
N ILE A 36 -14.21 -0.12 8.70
CA ILE A 36 -12.88 -0.46 9.20
C ILE A 36 -11.99 -0.96 8.06
N ILE A 37 -12.49 -1.92 7.28
CA ILE A 37 -11.77 -2.48 6.13
C ILE A 37 -11.46 -1.38 5.11
N TYR A 38 -12.41 -0.49 4.82
CA TYR A 38 -12.22 0.62 3.90
C TYR A 38 -11.12 1.58 4.38
N PHE A 39 -11.12 1.98 5.66
CA PHE A 39 -10.08 2.85 6.21
C PHE A 39 -8.70 2.19 6.22
N LEU A 40 -8.61 0.91 6.57
CA LEU A 40 -7.36 0.16 6.53
C LEU A 40 -6.86 0.00 5.09
N PHE A 41 -7.75 -0.31 4.16
CA PHE A 41 -7.44 -0.37 2.74
C PHE A 41 -6.89 0.98 2.24
N LEU A 42 -7.62 2.08 2.49
CA LEU A 42 -7.23 3.40 2.01
C LEU A 42 -5.87 3.81 2.60
N SER A 43 -5.73 3.71 3.92
CA SER A 43 -4.52 4.14 4.62
C SER A 43 -3.28 3.34 4.21
N SER A 44 -3.37 2.01 4.16
CA SER A 44 -2.25 1.15 3.78
C SER A 44 -1.78 1.37 2.33
N ASN A 45 -2.72 1.48 1.38
CA ASN A 45 -2.41 1.70 -0.04
C ASN A 45 -1.89 3.11 -0.33
N VAL A 46 -2.35 4.14 0.40
CA VAL A 46 -1.79 5.49 0.32
C VAL A 46 -0.37 5.51 0.90
N VAL A 47 -0.15 4.88 2.05
CA VAL A 47 1.17 4.89 2.71
C VAL A 47 2.22 4.17 1.87
N ILE A 48 1.92 2.99 1.30
CA ILE A 48 2.87 2.34 0.39
C ILE A 48 3.14 3.19 -0.86
N GLY A 49 2.12 3.88 -1.38
CA GLY A 49 2.26 4.84 -2.47
C GLY A 49 3.11 6.07 -2.12
N ILE A 50 3.27 6.40 -0.84
CA ILE A 50 4.16 7.47 -0.37
C ILE A 50 5.57 6.94 -0.09
N VAL A 51 5.67 5.89 0.71
CA VAL A 51 6.95 5.40 1.24
C VAL A 51 7.77 4.70 0.15
N ALA A 52 7.14 3.94 -0.75
CA ALA A 52 7.86 3.22 -1.78
C ALA A 52 8.62 4.15 -2.76
N PRO A 53 8.02 5.24 -3.29
CA PRO A 53 8.76 6.27 -4.02
C PRO A 53 9.90 6.89 -3.22
N LEU A 54 9.66 7.26 -1.96
CA LEU A 54 10.67 7.90 -1.12
C LEU A 54 11.91 7.02 -0.90
N LYS A 55 11.72 5.69 -0.82
CA LYS A 55 12.80 4.70 -0.68
C LYS A 55 13.42 4.28 -2.01
N ASN A 56 12.74 4.49 -3.14
CA ASN A 56 13.17 4.15 -4.50
C ASN A 56 13.09 5.36 -5.44
N LYS A 57 13.90 6.38 -5.17
CA LYS A 57 13.81 7.69 -5.84
C LYS A 57 14.01 7.65 -7.36
N HIS A 58 14.79 6.69 -7.86
CA HIS A 58 15.10 6.56 -9.29
C HIS A 58 14.02 5.78 -10.07
N THR A 59 13.15 5.03 -9.37
CA THR A 59 12.10 4.22 -10.00
C THR A 59 10.83 4.27 -9.14
N PRO A 60 10.27 5.47 -8.90
CA PRO A 60 9.24 5.68 -7.89
C PRO A 60 7.94 4.94 -8.22
N TYR A 61 7.51 4.99 -9.49
CA TYR A 61 6.27 4.34 -9.94
C TYR A 61 6.38 2.82 -9.91
N ALA A 62 7.50 2.25 -10.39
CA ALA A 62 7.75 0.81 -10.32
C ALA A 62 7.77 0.30 -8.88
N ALA A 63 8.37 1.08 -7.96
CA ALA A 63 8.38 0.72 -6.54
C ALA A 63 6.98 0.81 -5.90
N ALA A 64 6.19 1.82 -6.23
CA ALA A 64 4.80 1.92 -5.76
C ALA A 64 3.93 0.76 -6.30
N PHE A 65 4.09 0.41 -7.58
CA PHE A 65 3.42 -0.73 -8.19
C PHE A 65 3.78 -2.05 -7.49
N LEU A 66 5.07 -2.39 -7.43
CA LEU A 66 5.53 -3.64 -6.81
C LEU A 66 5.21 -3.68 -5.32
N GLY A 67 5.28 -2.55 -4.63
CA GLY A 67 4.92 -2.43 -3.22
C GLY A 67 3.43 -2.69 -2.99
N SER A 68 2.57 -2.11 -3.83
CA SER A 68 1.12 -2.33 -3.77
C SER A 68 0.76 -3.78 -4.05
N VAL A 69 1.29 -4.38 -5.12
CA VAL A 69 1.09 -5.80 -5.44
C VAL A 69 1.55 -6.70 -4.29
N SER A 70 2.74 -6.45 -3.74
CA SER A 70 3.27 -7.22 -2.61
C SER A 70 2.37 -7.11 -1.39
N LEU A 71 1.89 -5.91 -1.08
CA LEU A 71 1.00 -5.66 0.05
C LEU A 71 -0.35 -6.36 -0.12
N THR A 72 -0.93 -6.32 -1.32
CA THR A 72 -2.19 -7.00 -1.64
C THR A 72 -2.05 -8.52 -1.48
N VAL A 73 -0.96 -9.10 -1.99
CA VAL A 73 -0.66 -10.54 -1.82
C VAL A 73 -0.50 -10.90 -0.34
N LEU A 74 0.22 -10.10 0.43
CA LEU A 74 0.37 -10.31 1.88
C LEU A 74 -0.98 -10.22 2.62
N ASN A 75 -1.84 -9.28 2.24
CA ASN A 75 -3.18 -9.16 2.80
C ASN A 75 -4.04 -10.41 2.48
N TYR A 76 -3.92 -10.99 1.29
CA TYR A 76 -4.61 -12.25 0.99
C TYR A 76 -4.11 -13.43 1.82
N PHE A 77 -2.79 -13.53 2.01
CA PHE A 77 -2.23 -14.55 2.90
C PHE A 77 -2.70 -14.37 4.34
N ALA A 78 -2.74 -13.13 4.85
CA ALA A 78 -3.27 -12.85 6.17
C ALA A 78 -4.76 -13.19 6.28
N ALA A 79 -5.58 -12.82 5.29
CA ALA A 79 -7.00 -13.15 5.24
C ALA A 79 -7.24 -14.67 5.26
N TYR A 80 -6.47 -15.43 4.48
CA TYR A 80 -6.57 -16.88 4.42
C TYR A 80 -6.10 -17.56 5.72
N TYR A 81 -4.88 -17.27 6.19
CA TYR A 81 -4.29 -17.98 7.33
C TYR A 81 -4.81 -17.51 8.69
N MET A 82 -5.11 -16.22 8.86
CA MET A 82 -5.53 -15.67 10.16
C MET A 82 -7.05 -15.65 10.33
N PHE A 83 -7.80 -15.40 9.26
CA PHE A 83 -9.25 -15.21 9.33
C PHE A 83 -10.05 -16.31 8.62
N ASN A 84 -9.38 -17.31 8.03
CA ASN A 84 -10.00 -18.40 7.29
C ASN A 84 -10.93 -17.92 6.15
N VAL A 85 -10.59 -16.77 5.55
CA VAL A 85 -11.35 -16.19 4.43
C VAL A 85 -10.79 -16.71 3.12
N TYR A 86 -11.61 -17.39 2.33
CA TYR A 86 -11.24 -17.91 1.01
C TYR A 86 -11.27 -16.82 -0.07
N VAL A 87 -10.36 -15.85 0.05
CA VAL A 87 -10.20 -14.75 -0.92
C VAL A 87 -9.69 -15.19 -2.30
N LEU A 88 -9.08 -16.37 -2.40
CA LEU A 88 -8.50 -16.87 -3.66
C LEU A 88 -9.53 -17.59 -4.56
N ALA A 89 -10.79 -17.69 -4.15
CA ALA A 89 -11.82 -18.42 -4.88
C ALA A 89 -12.48 -17.60 -6.01
N ASP A 90 -12.39 -16.26 -5.97
CA ASP A 90 -12.99 -15.37 -6.96
C ASP A 90 -11.92 -14.56 -7.71
N PRO A 91 -11.52 -14.97 -8.93
CA PRO A 91 -10.49 -14.28 -9.71
C PRO A 91 -10.91 -12.87 -10.15
N VAL A 92 -12.21 -12.61 -10.32
CA VAL A 92 -12.71 -11.28 -10.70
C VAL A 92 -12.52 -10.31 -9.55
N GLN A 93 -12.87 -10.73 -8.33
CA GLN A 93 -12.70 -9.91 -7.14
C GLN A 93 -11.22 -9.63 -6.83
N ILE A 94 -10.34 -10.63 -7.02
CA ILE A 94 -8.88 -10.46 -6.89
C ILE A 94 -8.36 -9.40 -7.87
N ASN A 95 -8.74 -9.48 -9.14
CA ASN A 95 -8.30 -8.54 -10.15
C ASN A 95 -8.75 -7.10 -9.84
N ASN A 96 -10.01 -6.94 -9.43
CA ASN A 96 -10.55 -5.64 -9.04
C ASN A 96 -9.81 -5.04 -7.84
N ASN A 97 -9.52 -5.87 -6.83
CA ASN A 97 -8.76 -5.44 -5.65
C ASN A 97 -7.32 -5.05 -6.00
N LEU A 98 -6.63 -5.83 -6.83
CA LEU A 98 -5.30 -5.49 -7.34
C LEU A 98 -5.30 -4.18 -8.12
N LEU A 99 -6.27 -3.98 -9.02
CA LEU A 99 -6.42 -2.76 -9.80
C LEU A 99 -6.66 -1.55 -8.89
N LEU A 100 -7.57 -1.63 -7.93
CA LEU A 100 -7.87 -0.54 -7.00
C LEU A 100 -6.69 -0.20 -6.11
N SER A 101 -6.07 -1.21 -5.49
CA SER A 101 -4.87 -1.05 -4.66
C SER A 101 -3.75 -0.35 -5.43
N THR A 102 -3.45 -0.89 -6.62
CA THR A 102 -2.35 -0.39 -7.46
C THR A 102 -2.63 1.01 -7.97
N SER A 103 -3.85 1.28 -8.44
CA SER A 103 -4.24 2.61 -8.93
C SER A 103 -4.14 3.65 -7.82
N LEU A 104 -4.62 3.33 -6.62
CA LEU A 104 -4.56 4.22 -5.47
C LEU A 104 -3.11 4.50 -5.04
N SER A 105 -2.27 3.46 -4.97
CA SER A 105 -0.85 3.62 -4.64
C SER A 105 -0.09 4.42 -5.70
N LEU A 106 -0.38 4.22 -6.98
CA LEU A 106 0.22 5.00 -8.07
C LEU A 106 -0.23 6.46 -8.07
N LEU A 107 -1.51 6.73 -7.75
CA LEU A 107 -2.00 8.09 -7.57
C LEU A 107 -1.27 8.79 -6.42
N ALA A 108 -1.14 8.14 -5.26
CA ALA A 108 -0.37 8.67 -4.14
C ALA A 108 1.10 8.91 -4.52
N ALA A 109 1.72 7.98 -5.25
CA ALA A 109 3.08 8.13 -5.76
C ALA A 109 3.23 9.32 -6.71
N LEU A 110 2.24 9.56 -7.58
CA LEU A 110 2.22 10.72 -8.48
C LEU A 110 2.24 12.03 -7.69
N PHE A 111 1.43 12.16 -6.64
CA PHE A 111 1.46 13.34 -5.76
C PHE A 111 2.80 13.50 -5.07
N VAL A 112 3.38 12.41 -4.53
CA VAL A 112 4.69 12.44 -3.86
C VAL A 112 5.78 12.90 -4.83
N VAL A 113 5.81 12.33 -6.03
CA VAL A 113 6.79 12.70 -7.06
C VAL A 113 6.66 14.18 -7.44
N LYS A 114 5.44 14.64 -7.72
CA LYS A 114 5.19 16.04 -8.09
C LYS A 114 5.51 17.04 -6.98
N ILE A 115 5.27 16.71 -5.72
CA ILE A 115 5.47 17.63 -4.59
C ILE A 115 6.92 17.60 -4.11
N VAL A 116 7.45 16.40 -3.89
CA VAL A 116 8.74 16.23 -3.21
C VAL A 116 9.91 16.34 -4.18
N TYR A 117 9.82 15.76 -5.38
CA TYR A 117 10.96 15.77 -6.32
C TYR A 117 11.05 17.06 -7.11
N ARG A 118 9.91 17.66 -7.48
CA ARG A 118 9.89 18.98 -8.14
C ARG A 118 10.49 20.07 -7.25
N LYS A 119 10.23 20.02 -5.94
CA LYS A 119 10.82 20.96 -4.96
C LYS A 119 12.30 20.70 -4.68
N SER A 120 12.79 19.50 -4.99
CA SER A 120 14.19 19.09 -4.80
C SER A 120 15.09 19.36 -6.02
N GLY A 121 14.56 19.95 -7.10
CA GLY A 121 15.32 20.27 -8.32
C GLY A 121 15.84 19.04 -9.08
N ARG A 122 15.29 17.85 -8.84
CA ARG A 122 15.69 16.60 -9.48
C ARG A 122 14.66 16.22 -10.55
N GLU A 123 14.61 16.99 -11.63
CA GLU A 123 13.76 16.70 -12.79
C GLU A 123 14.39 15.73 -13.81
N ASN A 124 15.65 15.32 -13.63
CA ASN A 124 16.37 14.50 -14.61
C ASN A 124 16.87 13.16 -14.06
N VAL A 125 15.97 12.28 -13.59
CA VAL A 125 16.25 10.82 -13.57
C VAL A 125 15.01 10.02 -13.92
#